data_AF-A0A4Y3KLA3-F1
#
_entry.id   AF-A0A4Y3KLA3-F1
#
_cell.length_a   1.000
_cell.length_b   1.000
_cell.length_c   1.000
_cell.angle_alpha   90.00
_cell.angle_beta   90.00
_cell.angle_gamma   90.00
#
_symmetry.space_group_name_H-M   'P 1'
#
loop_
_entity.id
_entity.type
_entity.pdbx_description
1 polymer ?
#
loop_
_entity_poly.entity_id
_entity_poly.type
_entity_poly.pdbx_seq_one_letter_code
_entity_poly.pdbx_strand_id
1 'polypeptide(L)'
;MSAPDGPTTGRRGLSLGDLVLLAVLATVLGFLYWALVQAWGALQLAMGPFGDLAQHVLAGGWMVAAPLATYIVRKPLVGIVVEILAAFVEVVFLASPVGPMLLLVGFVQGAGAELPFALTRYRRYGWGVFVASGVSAACASVLMGAIRFGWLQQDWFAWRVGLTLVSSVLLCGLLARVLGDALARTGVLDNTALGRARRAAARPAPQPHDEVTVA
;
A
#
# COMPACT_ATOMS: atom_id res chain seq x y z
N MET A 1 -45.88 18.21 -17.08
CA MET A 1 -45.60 16.87 -16.52
C MET A 1 -44.28 16.42 -17.12
N SER A 2 -43.18 16.70 -16.43
CA SER A 2 -41.81 16.43 -16.91
C SER A 2 -41.25 15.29 -16.07
N ALA A 3 -40.80 14.23 -16.73
CA ALA A 3 -40.23 13.05 -16.10
C ALA A 3 -38.98 13.41 -15.26
N PRO A 4 -38.73 12.74 -14.12
CA PRO A 4 -37.48 12.92 -13.39
C PRO A 4 -36.31 12.33 -14.18
N ASP A 5 -35.26 13.14 -14.32
CA ASP A 5 -34.02 12.80 -14.99
C ASP A 5 -33.39 11.52 -14.41
N GLY A 6 -33.04 10.58 -15.28
CA GLY A 6 -32.36 9.34 -14.90
C GLY A 6 -30.98 9.60 -14.29
N PRO A 7 -30.49 8.74 -13.38
CA PRO A 7 -29.22 8.93 -12.72
C PRO A 7 -28.06 8.87 -13.72
N THR A 8 -27.39 10.00 -13.91
CA THR A 8 -26.16 10.11 -14.69
C THR A 8 -25.06 9.29 -14.01
N THR A 9 -24.67 8.17 -14.62
CA THR A 9 -23.57 7.32 -14.15
C THR A 9 -22.22 7.97 -14.46
N GLY A 10 -21.88 9.04 -13.74
CA GLY A 10 -20.56 9.65 -13.74
C GLY A 10 -19.55 8.78 -12.98
N ARG A 11 -18.31 8.67 -13.49
CA ARG A 11 -17.18 8.07 -12.78
C ARG A 11 -17.12 8.64 -11.36
N ARG A 12 -17.43 7.84 -10.34
CA ARG A 12 -17.42 8.31 -8.95
C ARG A 12 -15.99 8.70 -8.55
N GLY A 13 -15.73 10.01 -8.48
CA GLY A 13 -14.48 10.58 -7.99
C GLY A 13 -14.19 10.22 -6.53
N LEU A 14 -13.04 10.66 -6.00
CA LEU A 14 -12.73 10.57 -4.57
C LEU A 14 -13.78 11.32 -3.76
N SER A 15 -14.35 10.65 -2.76
CA SER A 15 -15.24 11.32 -1.81
C SER A 15 -14.41 12.07 -0.75
N LEU A 16 -15.01 13.04 -0.08
CA LEU A 16 -14.36 13.71 1.05
C LEU A 16 -13.94 12.71 2.14
N GLY A 17 -14.79 11.71 2.42
CA GLY A 17 -14.46 10.64 3.37
C GLY A 17 -13.26 9.79 2.94
N ASP A 18 -13.13 9.51 1.64
CA ASP A 18 -11.92 8.84 1.12
C ASP A 18 -10.69 9.73 1.34
N LEU A 19 -10.76 11.03 0.99
CA LEU A 19 -9.63 11.95 1.16
C LEU A 19 -9.16 12.05 2.61
N VAL A 20 -10.10 12.21 3.55
CA VAL A 20 -9.79 12.25 4.99
C VAL A 20 -9.14 10.94 5.44
N LEU A 21 -9.68 9.80 5.02
CA LEU A 21 -9.12 8.49 5.35
C LEU A 21 -7.69 8.33 4.81
N LEU A 22 -7.45 8.73 3.56
CA LEU A 22 -6.13 8.66 2.93
C LEU A 22 -5.13 9.59 3.63
N ALA A 23 -5.56 10.78 4.05
CA ALA A 23 -4.74 11.69 4.85
C ALA A 23 -4.36 11.07 6.20
N VAL A 24 -5.34 10.49 6.92
CA VAL A 24 -5.07 9.82 8.20
C VAL A 24 -4.13 8.63 8.02
N LEU A 25 -4.34 7.80 6.99
CA LEU A 25 -3.44 6.69 6.67
C LEU A 25 -2.02 7.19 6.38
N ALA A 26 -1.88 8.22 5.55
CA ALA A 26 -0.58 8.81 5.24
C ALA A 26 0.12 9.34 6.49
N THR A 27 -0.60 10.02 7.39
CA THR A 27 -0.02 10.53 8.65
C THR A 27 0.47 9.40 9.56
N VAL A 28 -0.37 8.40 9.79
CA VAL A 28 -0.02 7.26 10.67
C VAL A 28 1.15 6.46 10.09
N LEU A 29 1.14 6.23 8.78
CA LEU A 29 2.21 5.47 8.12
C LEU A 29 3.48 6.30 7.95
N GLY A 30 3.40 7.62 7.79
CA GLY A 30 4.58 8.48 7.83
C GLY A 30 5.29 8.43 9.18
N PHE A 31 4.54 8.36 10.29
CA PHE A 31 5.13 8.09 11.60
C PHE A 31 5.77 6.69 11.68
N LEU A 32 5.10 5.66 11.13
CA LEU A 32 5.67 4.31 11.04
C LEU A 32 6.99 4.31 10.26
N TYR A 33 7.06 5.04 9.15
CA TYR A 33 8.24 5.09 8.28
C TYR A 33 9.42 5.75 8.98
N TRP A 34 9.17 6.85 9.68
CA TRP A 34 10.16 7.46 10.55
C TRP A 34 10.61 6.50 11.66
N ALA A 35 9.69 5.79 12.31
CA ALA A 35 10.05 4.82 13.34
C ALA A 35 10.90 3.67 12.77
N LEU A 36 10.64 3.25 11.53
CA LEU A 36 11.46 2.29 10.80
C LEU A 36 12.86 2.83 10.51
N VAL A 37 13.05 4.13 10.27
CA VAL A 37 14.39 4.74 10.15
C VAL A 37 15.17 4.60 11.46
N GLN A 38 14.52 4.81 12.60
CA GLN A 38 15.15 4.62 13.91
C GLN A 38 15.50 3.15 14.15
N ALA A 39 14.57 2.24 13.83
CA ALA A 39 14.79 0.79 13.93
C ALA A 39 15.91 0.31 13.00
N TRP A 40 16.00 0.89 11.80
CA TRP A 40 17.07 0.63 10.86
C TRP A 40 18.43 1.05 11.42
N GLY A 41 18.54 2.25 11.99
CA GLY A 41 19.77 2.70 12.65
C GLY A 41 20.23 1.74 13.75
N ALA A 42 19.31 1.30 14.60
CA ALA A 42 19.60 0.31 15.65
C ALA A 42 20.01 -1.06 15.07
N LEU A 43 19.32 -1.53 14.04
CA LEU A 43 19.61 -2.80 13.38
C LEU A 43 20.97 -2.76 12.66
N GLN A 44 21.31 -1.66 12.00
CA GLN A 44 22.63 -1.46 11.40
C GLN A 44 23.74 -1.62 12.42
N LEU A 45 23.60 -0.97 13.59
CA LEU A 45 24.58 -1.06 14.65
C LEU A 45 24.71 -2.49 15.19
N ALA A 46 23.59 -3.18 15.39
CA ALA A 46 23.56 -4.55 15.89
C ALA A 46 24.17 -5.56 14.90
N MET A 47 24.06 -5.31 13.59
CA MET A 47 24.58 -6.19 12.53
C MET A 47 26.08 -6.00 12.26
N GLY A 48 26.72 -4.97 12.82
CA GLY A 48 28.16 -4.73 12.72
C GLY A 48 28.64 -4.69 11.25
N PRO A 49 29.56 -5.59 10.82
CA PRO A 49 30.04 -5.64 9.44
C PRO A 49 28.95 -5.85 8.38
N PHE A 50 27.80 -6.43 8.75
CA PHE A 50 26.66 -6.64 7.86
C PHE A 50 25.62 -5.51 7.92
N GLY A 51 25.95 -4.39 8.57
CA GLY A 51 25.03 -3.26 8.76
C GLY A 51 24.42 -2.76 7.45
N ASP A 52 25.17 -2.76 6.35
CA ASP A 52 24.67 -2.36 5.03
C ASP A 52 23.42 -3.15 4.58
N LEU A 53 23.27 -4.41 5.04
CA LEU A 53 22.11 -5.25 4.73
C LEU A 53 20.86 -4.91 5.53
N ALA A 54 20.98 -4.20 6.66
CA ALA A 54 19.88 -3.95 7.59
C ALA A 54 18.70 -3.23 6.92
N GLN A 55 18.98 -2.29 6.01
CA GLN A 55 17.93 -1.57 5.28
C GLN A 55 17.05 -2.52 4.47
N HIS A 56 17.66 -3.56 3.90
CA HIS A 56 16.98 -4.51 3.02
C HIS A 56 16.07 -5.46 3.79
N VAL A 57 16.35 -5.69 5.07
CA VAL A 57 15.49 -6.46 5.98
C VAL A 57 14.19 -5.71 6.27
N LEU A 58 14.25 -4.39 6.39
CA LEU A 58 13.09 -3.53 6.72
C LEU A 58 12.44 -2.89 5.48
N ALA A 59 13.03 -3.07 4.29
CA ALA A 59 12.65 -2.39 3.06
C ALA A 59 11.14 -2.39 2.77
N GLY A 60 10.47 -3.52 2.97
CA GLY A 60 9.03 -3.64 2.72
C GLY A 60 8.16 -2.77 3.62
N GLY A 61 8.64 -2.40 4.81
CA GLY A 61 7.91 -1.57 5.76
C GLY A 61 7.66 -0.16 5.25
N TRP A 62 8.60 0.43 4.50
CA TRP A 62 8.50 1.78 3.92
C TRP A 62 7.68 1.87 2.63
N MET A 63 6.99 0.81 2.25
CA MET A 63 6.18 0.77 1.02
C MET A 63 4.80 0.12 1.23
N VAL A 64 4.43 -0.14 2.48
CA VAL A 64 3.16 -0.79 2.86
C VAL A 64 1.95 0.12 2.64
N ALA A 65 2.16 1.44 2.57
CA ALA A 65 1.08 2.42 2.45
C ALA A 65 0.32 2.30 1.13
N ALA A 66 1.03 2.12 0.03
CA ALA A 66 0.45 1.97 -1.29
C ALA A 66 -0.56 0.81 -1.39
N PRO A 67 -0.18 -0.47 -1.15
CA PRO A 67 -1.12 -1.59 -1.25
C PRO A 67 -2.25 -1.50 -0.22
N LEU A 68 -1.99 -0.96 0.97
CA LEU A 68 -3.03 -0.79 2.00
C LEU A 68 -4.09 0.22 1.55
N ALA A 69 -3.68 1.41 1.10
CA ALA A 69 -4.59 2.46 0.64
C ALA A 69 -5.37 2.01 -0.61
N THR A 70 -4.69 1.40 -1.58
CA THR A 70 -5.33 0.82 -2.77
C THR A 70 -6.34 -0.25 -2.40
N TYR A 71 -6.07 -1.09 -1.39
CA TYR A 71 -7.01 -2.13 -0.96
C TYR A 71 -8.29 -1.57 -0.32
N ILE A 72 -8.14 -0.52 0.49
CA ILE A 72 -9.24 0.10 1.23
C ILE A 72 -10.14 0.90 0.29
N VAL A 73 -9.56 1.78 -0.53
CA VAL A 73 -10.31 2.72 -1.37
C VAL A 73 -10.65 2.16 -2.75
N ARG A 74 -9.83 1.23 -3.28
CA ARG A 74 -10.07 0.53 -4.56
C ARG A 74 -10.22 1.46 -5.76
N LYS A 75 -9.45 2.56 -5.76
CA LYS A 75 -9.40 3.56 -6.83
C LYS A 75 -7.97 3.68 -7.37
N PRO A 76 -7.81 4.06 -8.65
CA PRO A 76 -6.49 4.19 -9.25
C PRO A 76 -5.69 5.34 -8.64
N LEU A 77 -4.37 5.13 -8.57
CA LEU A 77 -3.35 6.09 -8.13
C LEU A 77 -3.41 6.48 -6.65
N VAL A 78 -4.35 5.91 -5.91
CA VAL A 78 -4.51 6.21 -4.49
C VAL A 78 -3.33 5.67 -3.69
N GLY A 79 -2.81 4.51 -4.06
CA GLY A 79 -1.66 3.91 -3.40
C GLY A 79 -0.42 4.79 -3.52
N ILE A 80 -0.08 5.19 -4.75
CA ILE A 80 1.04 6.09 -5.06
C ILE A 80 0.92 7.41 -4.28
N VAL A 81 -0.27 8.01 -4.26
CA VAL A 81 -0.49 9.28 -3.56
C VAL A 81 -0.25 9.13 -2.06
N VAL A 82 -0.80 8.09 -1.43
CA VAL A 82 -0.61 7.88 0.02
C VAL A 82 0.82 7.56 0.36
N GLU A 83 1.53 6.81 -0.49
CA GLU A 83 2.94 6.50 -0.32
C GLU A 83 3.81 7.78 -0.29
N ILE A 84 3.58 8.68 -1.25
CA ILE A 84 4.28 9.97 -1.30
C ILE A 84 3.91 10.85 -0.11
N LEU A 85 2.63 10.86 0.29
CA LEU A 85 2.19 11.64 1.45
C LEU A 85 2.76 11.08 2.76
N ALA A 86 2.92 9.76 2.89
CA ALA A 86 3.58 9.14 4.04
C ALA A 86 5.06 9.54 4.10
N ALA A 87 5.77 9.45 2.97
CA ALA A 87 7.15 9.94 2.86
C ALA A 87 7.26 11.46 3.12
N PHE A 88 6.27 12.24 2.72
CA PHE A 88 6.21 13.68 3.01
C PHE A 88 6.07 13.94 4.51
N VAL A 89 5.19 13.20 5.20
CA VAL A 89 5.05 13.30 6.66
C VAL A 89 6.35 12.93 7.36
N GLU A 90 6.96 11.81 6.97
CA GLU A 90 8.25 11.35 7.50
C GLU A 90 9.34 12.43 7.37
N VAL A 91 9.50 13.03 6.19
CA VAL A 91 10.57 14.00 5.94
C VAL A 91 10.27 15.34 6.57
N VAL A 92 9.08 15.90 6.34
CA VAL A 92 8.80 17.31 6.63
C VAL A 92 8.39 17.51 8.09
N PHE A 93 7.58 16.61 8.64
CA PHE A 93 7.06 16.79 9.99
C PHE A 93 7.92 16.10 11.06
N LEU A 94 8.60 15.02 10.70
CA LEU A 94 9.45 14.26 11.62
C LEU A 94 10.94 14.46 11.36
N ALA A 95 11.28 15.37 10.43
CA ALA A 95 12.65 15.78 10.12
C ALA A 95 13.58 14.58 9.83
N SER A 96 13.11 13.63 9.01
CA SER A 96 13.90 12.44 8.67
C SER A 96 15.26 12.82 8.07
N PRO A 97 16.37 12.25 8.58
CA PRO A 97 17.73 12.61 8.17
C PRO A 97 18.04 12.21 6.71
N VAL A 98 17.22 11.36 6.11
CA VAL A 98 17.37 10.90 4.70
C VAL A 98 17.05 12.03 3.71
N GLY A 99 16.23 13.01 4.12
CA GLY A 99 15.92 14.21 3.32
C GLY A 99 14.86 14.01 2.22
N PRO A 100 14.62 15.04 1.39
CA PRO A 100 13.46 15.12 0.47
C PRO A 100 13.48 14.09 -0.66
N MET A 101 14.62 13.44 -0.90
CA MET A 101 14.73 12.34 -1.86
C MET A 101 13.76 11.19 -1.55
N LEU A 102 13.32 11.03 -0.30
CA LEU A 102 12.30 10.05 0.07
C LEU A 102 10.97 10.25 -0.67
N LEU A 103 10.63 11.46 -1.13
CA LEU A 103 9.44 11.68 -1.94
C LEU A 103 9.53 10.99 -3.31
N LEU A 104 10.70 11.06 -3.94
CA LEU A 104 10.95 10.36 -5.21
C LEU A 104 11.01 8.85 -5.00
N VAL A 105 11.62 8.41 -3.90
CA VAL A 105 11.65 7.00 -3.50
C VAL A 105 10.23 6.46 -3.29
N GLY A 106 9.42 7.20 -2.52
CA GLY A 106 8.01 6.86 -2.27
C GLY A 106 7.18 6.84 -3.54
N PHE A 107 7.42 7.75 -4.49
CA PHE A 107 6.78 7.69 -5.81
C PHE A 107 7.12 6.40 -6.56
N VAL A 108 8.41 6.06 -6.67
CA VAL A 108 8.88 4.87 -7.40
C VAL A 108 8.38 3.58 -6.73
N GLN A 109 8.49 3.50 -5.40
CA GLN A 109 8.03 2.35 -4.62
C GLN A 109 6.51 2.20 -4.67
N GLY A 110 5.78 3.31 -4.51
CA GLY A 110 4.32 3.33 -4.61
C GLY A 110 3.84 2.92 -6.00
N ALA A 111 4.51 3.39 -7.06
CA ALA A 111 4.20 3.00 -8.43
C ALA A 111 4.49 1.51 -8.65
N GLY A 112 5.62 1.03 -8.13
CA GLY A 112 5.95 -0.40 -8.12
C GLY A 112 4.90 -1.23 -7.40
N ALA A 113 4.46 -0.81 -6.22
CA ALA A 113 3.49 -1.54 -5.41
C ALA A 113 2.07 -1.51 -6.01
N GLU A 114 1.66 -0.39 -6.60
CA GLU A 114 0.32 -0.26 -7.19
C GLU A 114 0.18 -0.94 -8.56
N LEU A 115 1.31 -1.18 -9.25
CA LEU A 115 1.34 -1.75 -10.60
C LEU A 115 0.50 -3.05 -10.74
N PRO A 116 0.58 -4.06 -9.86
CA PRO A 116 -0.22 -5.28 -10.01
C PRO A 116 -1.72 -5.05 -9.82
N PHE A 117 -2.12 -4.10 -8.97
CA PHE A 117 -3.52 -3.70 -8.86
C PHE A 117 -3.99 -3.02 -10.15
N ALA A 118 -3.16 -2.16 -10.74
CA ALA A 118 -3.43 -1.54 -12.03
C ALA A 118 -3.55 -2.58 -13.18
N LEU A 119 -2.68 -3.59 -13.20
CA LEU A 119 -2.74 -4.70 -14.17
C LEU A 119 -4.03 -5.52 -14.05
N THR A 120 -4.56 -5.68 -12.82
CA THR A 120 -5.88 -6.29 -12.61
C THR A 120 -7.04 -5.30 -12.78
N ARG A 121 -6.78 -4.09 -13.27
CA ARG A 121 -7.72 -2.97 -13.42
C ARG A 121 -8.49 -2.64 -12.14
N TYR A 122 -7.84 -2.81 -10.99
CA TYR A 122 -8.42 -2.59 -9.66
C TYR A 122 -9.65 -3.46 -9.37
N ARG A 123 -9.74 -4.64 -10.03
CA ARG A 123 -10.87 -5.57 -9.88
C ARG A 123 -10.56 -6.75 -8.96
N ARG A 124 -9.27 -7.08 -8.75
CA ARG A 124 -8.85 -8.24 -7.96
C ARG A 124 -7.99 -7.80 -6.78
N TYR A 125 -8.34 -8.34 -5.62
CA TYR A 125 -7.64 -8.09 -4.35
C TYR A 125 -7.42 -9.40 -3.61
N GLY A 126 -6.92 -10.43 -4.30
CA GLY A 126 -6.56 -11.74 -3.74
C GLY A 126 -5.10 -11.78 -3.27
N TRP A 127 -4.73 -12.80 -2.48
CA TRP A 127 -3.38 -12.91 -1.91
C TRP A 127 -2.28 -12.83 -2.96
N GLY A 128 -2.47 -13.46 -4.12
CA GLY A 128 -1.52 -13.39 -5.23
C GLY A 128 -1.26 -11.97 -5.76
N VAL A 129 -2.25 -11.07 -5.74
CA VAL A 129 -2.07 -9.67 -6.16
C VAL A 129 -1.22 -8.90 -5.14
N PHE A 130 -1.37 -9.19 -3.85
CA PHE A 130 -0.55 -8.59 -2.79
C PHE A 130 0.89 -9.11 -2.81
N VAL A 131 1.10 -10.41 -3.05
CA VAL A 131 2.44 -10.96 -3.27
C VAL A 131 3.08 -10.29 -4.48
N ALA A 132 2.35 -10.21 -5.61
CA ALA A 132 2.85 -9.52 -6.80
C ALA A 132 3.19 -8.06 -6.52
N SER A 133 2.37 -7.35 -5.72
CA SER A 133 2.62 -5.97 -5.28
C SER A 133 3.92 -5.82 -4.52
N GLY A 134 4.18 -6.71 -3.56
CA GLY A 134 5.47 -6.74 -2.85
C GLY A 134 6.65 -7.02 -3.79
N VAL A 135 6.51 -7.97 -4.73
CA VAL A 135 7.56 -8.28 -5.71
C VAL A 135 7.85 -7.09 -6.62
N SER A 136 6.82 -6.45 -7.20
CA SER A 136 7.01 -5.32 -8.11
C SER A 136 7.56 -4.08 -7.39
N ALA A 137 7.16 -3.84 -6.14
CA ALA A 137 7.74 -2.80 -5.31
C ALA A 137 9.22 -3.08 -4.98
N ALA A 138 9.56 -4.33 -4.68
CA ALA A 138 10.96 -4.74 -4.49
C ALA A 138 11.80 -4.50 -5.74
N CYS A 139 11.30 -4.91 -6.91
CA CYS A 139 11.98 -4.68 -8.18
C CYS A 139 12.21 -3.18 -8.45
N ALA A 140 11.19 -2.35 -8.22
CA ALA A 140 11.31 -0.90 -8.37
C ALA A 140 12.35 -0.29 -7.42
N SER A 141 12.34 -0.71 -6.15
CA SER A 141 13.28 -0.26 -5.13
C SER A 141 14.72 -0.71 -5.43
N VAL A 142 14.91 -1.97 -5.78
CA VAL A 142 16.23 -2.53 -6.14
C VAL A 142 16.79 -1.89 -7.40
N LEU A 143 15.96 -1.69 -8.44
CA LEU A 143 16.40 -1.04 -9.67
C LEU A 143 16.86 0.40 -9.40
N MET A 144 16.06 1.17 -8.67
CA MET A 144 16.42 2.53 -8.29
C MET A 144 17.69 2.59 -7.44
N GLY A 145 17.82 1.70 -6.45
CA GLY A 145 19.01 1.61 -5.61
C GLY A 145 20.25 1.18 -6.39
N ALA A 146 20.11 0.23 -7.31
CA ALA A 146 21.20 -0.22 -8.19
C ALA A 146 21.73 0.91 -9.07
N ILE A 147 20.83 1.75 -9.61
CA ILE A 147 21.21 2.92 -10.42
C ILE A 147 21.86 4.00 -9.54
N ARG A 148 21.26 4.29 -8.38
CA ARG A 148 21.69 5.40 -7.51
C ARG A 148 23.02 5.14 -6.82
N PHE A 149 23.25 3.90 -6.40
CA PHE A 149 24.38 3.52 -5.56
C PHE A 149 25.36 2.57 -6.26
N GLY A 150 25.13 2.22 -7.53
CA GLY A 150 26.03 1.34 -8.29
C GLY A 150 26.12 -0.07 -7.70
N TRP A 151 25.02 -0.61 -7.17
CA TRP A 151 25.05 -1.90 -6.46
C TRP A 151 25.43 -3.09 -7.35
N LEU A 152 25.32 -2.98 -8.67
CA LEU A 152 25.60 -4.08 -9.61
C LEU A 152 27.07 -4.54 -9.55
N GLN A 153 27.99 -3.63 -9.22
CA GLN A 153 29.42 -3.91 -9.13
C GLN A 153 29.89 -4.16 -7.69
N GLN A 154 28.98 -4.15 -6.72
CA GLN A 154 29.32 -4.30 -5.30
C GLN A 154 29.15 -5.73 -4.85
N ASP A 155 30.02 -6.13 -3.91
CA ASP A 155 29.82 -7.34 -3.14
C ASP A 155 28.44 -7.29 -2.46
N TRP A 156 27.82 -8.46 -2.25
CA TRP A 156 26.51 -8.60 -1.60
C TRP A 156 25.26 -8.20 -2.40
N PHE A 157 25.38 -7.85 -3.69
CA PHE A 157 24.21 -7.50 -4.53
C PHE A 157 23.07 -8.53 -4.45
N ALA A 158 23.40 -9.82 -4.55
CA ALA A 158 22.43 -10.91 -4.45
C ALA A 158 21.68 -10.93 -3.11
N TRP A 159 22.38 -10.65 -2.00
CA TRP A 159 21.78 -10.55 -0.67
C TRP A 159 20.87 -9.34 -0.55
N ARG A 160 21.26 -8.18 -1.08
CA ARG A 160 20.42 -6.98 -1.10
C ARG A 160 19.12 -7.23 -1.84
N VAL A 161 19.20 -7.86 -3.02
CA VAL A 161 18.02 -8.24 -3.82
C VAL A 161 17.15 -9.23 -3.07
N GLY A 162 17.73 -10.33 -2.55
CA GLY A 162 17.00 -11.38 -1.85
C GLY A 162 16.30 -10.87 -0.60
N LEU A 163 17.00 -10.10 0.25
CA LEU A 163 16.43 -9.52 1.47
C LEU A 163 15.33 -8.50 1.14
N THR A 164 15.57 -7.61 0.17
CA THR A 164 14.55 -6.63 -0.25
C THR A 164 13.31 -7.34 -0.76
N LEU A 165 13.47 -8.37 -1.59
CA LEU A 165 12.35 -9.14 -2.15
C LEU A 165 11.52 -9.80 -1.06
N VAL A 166 12.17 -10.51 -0.13
CA VAL A 166 11.50 -11.19 0.99
C VAL A 166 10.81 -10.17 1.89
N SER A 167 11.52 -9.10 2.26
CA SER A 167 10.98 -8.03 3.10
C SER A 167 9.76 -7.36 2.46
N SER A 168 9.82 -6.99 1.19
CA SER A 168 8.69 -6.39 0.48
C SER A 168 7.52 -7.35 0.31
N VAL A 169 7.73 -8.63 0.01
CA VAL A 169 6.60 -9.57 -0.04
C VAL A 169 5.89 -9.65 1.32
N LEU A 170 6.64 -9.76 2.41
CA LEU A 170 6.09 -9.92 3.75
C LEU A 170 5.49 -8.62 4.30
N LEU A 171 6.26 -7.54 4.34
CA LEU A 171 5.94 -6.28 5.03
C LEU A 171 5.16 -5.29 4.15
N CYS A 172 5.32 -5.35 2.83
CA CYS A 172 4.54 -4.50 1.91
C CYS A 172 3.27 -5.23 1.45
N GLY A 173 3.43 -6.39 0.81
CA GLY A 173 2.33 -7.14 0.23
C GLY A 173 1.41 -7.77 1.28
N LEU A 174 1.91 -8.79 1.98
CA LEU A 174 1.10 -9.60 2.88
C LEU A 174 0.59 -8.81 4.09
N LEU A 175 1.47 -8.03 4.72
CA LEU A 175 1.11 -7.23 5.88
C LEU A 175 0.04 -6.18 5.54
N ALA A 176 0.13 -5.49 4.40
CA ALA A 176 -0.92 -4.54 3.99
C ALA A 176 -2.30 -5.20 3.88
N ARG A 177 -2.36 -6.41 3.35
CA ARG A 177 -3.62 -7.16 3.29
C ARG A 177 -4.14 -7.47 4.69
N VAL A 178 -3.28 -7.99 5.56
CA VAL A 178 -3.64 -8.33 6.95
C VAL A 178 -4.12 -7.10 7.72
N LEU A 179 -3.42 -5.97 7.58
CA LEU A 179 -3.80 -4.70 8.19
C LEU A 179 -5.16 -4.22 7.67
N GLY A 180 -5.37 -4.21 6.35
CA GLY A 180 -6.66 -3.85 5.77
C GLY A 180 -7.79 -4.76 6.23
N ASP A 181 -7.51 -6.06 6.34
CA ASP A 181 -8.47 -7.05 6.83
C ASP A 181 -8.81 -6.86 8.32
N ALA A 182 -7.81 -6.51 9.13
CA ALA A 182 -7.95 -6.19 10.55
C ALA A 182 -8.74 -4.89 10.77
N LEU A 183 -8.39 -3.82 10.06
CA LEU A 183 -9.12 -2.55 10.10
C LEU A 183 -10.57 -2.71 9.63
N ALA A 184 -10.82 -3.54 8.62
CA ALA A 184 -12.18 -3.81 8.18
C ALA A 184 -12.99 -4.63 9.19
N ARG A 185 -12.36 -5.36 10.12
CA ARG A 185 -13.06 -6.05 11.22
C ARG A 185 -13.48 -5.13 12.36
N THR A 186 -12.87 -3.94 12.49
CA THR A 186 -13.25 -2.98 13.53
C THR A 186 -14.49 -2.16 13.17
N GLY A 187 -15.00 -2.28 11.94
CA GLY A 187 -16.12 -1.48 11.43
C GLY A 187 -15.74 -0.07 10.95
N VAL A 188 -14.52 0.42 11.28
CA VAL A 188 -14.08 1.77 10.88
C VAL A 188 -14.08 1.98 9.36
N LEU A 189 -13.90 0.90 8.60
CA LEU A 189 -13.87 0.92 7.13
C LEU A 189 -15.23 0.63 6.49
N ASP A 190 -16.33 0.61 7.24
CA ASP A 190 -17.64 0.21 6.70
C ASP A 190 -18.11 1.11 5.54
N ASN A 191 -17.78 2.39 5.57
CA ASN A 191 -18.14 3.33 4.51
C ASN A 191 -17.15 3.35 3.33
N THR A 192 -16.12 2.50 3.34
CA THR A 192 -15.13 2.39 2.26
C THR A 192 -15.51 1.35 1.21
N ALA A 193 -14.76 1.28 0.11
CA ALA A 193 -14.98 0.27 -0.92
C ALA A 193 -14.72 -1.15 -0.39
N LEU A 194 -13.73 -1.32 0.49
CA LEU A 194 -13.45 -2.60 1.15
C LEU A 194 -14.63 -3.06 2.04
N GLY A 195 -15.14 -2.17 2.90
CA GLY A 195 -16.27 -2.49 3.78
C GLY A 195 -17.54 -2.88 3.01
N ARG A 196 -17.89 -2.10 1.97
CA ARG A 196 -19.01 -2.43 1.07
C ARG A 196 -18.83 -3.79 0.38
N ALA A 197 -17.64 -4.10 -0.11
CA ALA A 197 -17.36 -5.38 -0.77
C ALA A 197 -17.51 -6.57 0.19
N ARG A 198 -17.07 -6.42 1.45
CA ARG A 198 -17.23 -7.47 2.47
C ARG A 198 -18.69 -7.70 2.84
N ARG A 199 -19.49 -6.64 3.02
CA ARG A 199 -20.93 -6.77 3.28
C ARG A 199 -21.67 -7.42 2.12
N ALA A 200 -21.30 -7.11 0.88
CA ALA A 200 -21.87 -7.76 -0.30
C ALA A 200 -21.56 -9.27 -0.31
N ALA A 201 -20.35 -9.68 0.09
CA ALA A 201 -19.97 -11.09 0.19
C ALA A 201 -20.64 -11.83 1.36
N ALA A 202 -21.10 -11.12 2.39
CA ALA A 202 -21.75 -11.69 3.58
C ALA A 202 -23.29 -11.79 3.47
N ARG A 203 -23.91 -11.21 2.44
CA ARG A 203 -25.37 -11.33 2.24
C ARG A 203 -25.74 -12.77 1.85
N PRO A 204 -26.70 -13.41 2.54
CA PRO A 204 -27.25 -14.69 2.11
C PRO A 204 -27.86 -14.57 0.70
N ALA A 205 -27.83 -15.64 -0.08
CA ALA A 205 -28.56 -15.68 -1.35
C ALA A 205 -30.07 -15.48 -1.11
N PRO A 206 -30.81 -14.81 -2.02
CA PRO A 206 -32.26 -14.68 -1.91
C PRO A 206 -32.89 -16.07 -1.75
N GLN A 207 -33.75 -16.24 -0.74
CA GLN A 207 -34.47 -17.50 -0.57
C GLN A 207 -35.60 -17.58 -1.61
N PRO A 208 -35.85 -18.76 -2.21
CA PRO A 208 -36.85 -18.94 -3.27
C PRO A 208 -38.30 -18.61 -2.87
N HIS A 209 -38.59 -18.34 -1.59
CA HIS A 209 -39.94 -18.02 -1.10
C HIS A 209 -40.37 -16.57 -1.36
N ASP A 210 -39.45 -15.67 -1.77
CA ASP A 210 -39.78 -14.27 -2.05
C ASP A 210 -40.41 -14.06 -3.45
N GLU A 211 -40.39 -15.05 -4.34
CA GLU A 211 -41.01 -14.96 -5.68
C GLU A 211 -42.52 -15.25 -5.69
N VAL A 212 -43.07 -15.90 -4.65
CA VAL A 212 -44.48 -16.34 -4.64
C VAL A 212 -45.43 -15.27 -4.12
N THR A 213 -44.92 -14.20 -3.49
CA THR A 213 -45.77 -13.14 -2.91
C THR A 213 -46.07 -11.98 -3.89
N VAL A 214 -45.57 -12.05 -5.13
CA VAL A 214 -45.71 -10.97 -6.14
C VAL A 214 -46.49 -11.42 -7.40
N ALA A 215 -47.05 -12.63 -7.41
CA ALA A 215 -47.94 -13.11 -8.47
C ALA A 215 -49.40 -13.11 -7.98
#